data_AF-A0A8S3INV6-F1
#
_entry.id   AF-A0A8S3INV6-F1
#
_cell.length_a   1.000
_cell.length_b   1.000
_cell.length_c   1.000
_cell.angle_alpha   90.00
_cell.angle_beta   90.00
_cell.angle_gamma   90.00
#
_symmetry.space_group_name_H-M   'P 1'
#
loop_
_entity.id
_entity.type
_entity.pdbx_description
1 polymer ?
#
loop_
_entity_poly.entity_id
_entity_poly.type
_entity_poly.pdbx_seq_one_letter_code
_entity_poly.pdbx_strand_id
1 'polypeptide(L)'
;FFNDDFITSNEQRPTSIFTGSLTEDQIEQQRNITLDKTSNTSSNELPMETSNSFTTSAFLDLENSVYRDKWSIPIKREQNLGRCLLSATRLAVDGIADQDEHCKKFMEILIPAAFQKLQCSDLVNSWPAMVQLGVFDMMQLLVDLIAARLAYSPVPTQLLETLAILFDHDSVFQQKNKNRSYNGSHYDEQLGERLLAKSSSSRFSDSNKNEQYGWLREIINRFV
;
A
#
# COMPACT_ATOMS: atom_id res chain seq x y z
N PHE A 1 -24.92 -45.87 26.50
CA PHE A 1 -26.04 -45.08 25.95
C PHE A 1 -25.91 -43.65 26.42
N PHE A 2 -25.26 -42.79 25.62
CA PHE A 2 -25.73 -41.46 25.24
C PHE A 2 -24.76 -40.92 24.18
N ASN A 3 -25.32 -40.33 23.13
CA ASN A 3 -24.72 -40.06 21.82
C ASN A 3 -23.67 -38.93 21.83
N ASP A 4 -22.67 -39.12 20.96
CA ASP A 4 -21.91 -38.07 20.29
C ASP A 4 -22.81 -37.27 19.35
N ASP A 5 -22.74 -35.93 19.39
CA ASP A 5 -23.01 -35.08 18.23
C ASP A 5 -22.09 -33.85 18.31
N PHE A 6 -21.04 -33.91 17.50
CA PHE A 6 -20.14 -32.82 17.16
C PHE A 6 -20.87 -31.82 16.24
N ILE A 7 -20.99 -30.55 16.65
CA ILE A 7 -21.30 -29.45 15.73
C ILE A 7 -20.04 -28.61 15.57
N THR A 8 -19.39 -28.77 14.43
CA THR A 8 -18.36 -27.87 13.92
C THR A 8 -19.03 -26.66 13.27
N SER A 9 -18.94 -25.49 13.91
CA SER A 9 -19.29 -24.21 13.28
C SER A 9 -18.11 -23.73 12.44
N ASN A 10 -18.19 -23.96 11.14
CA ASN A 10 -17.25 -23.46 10.13
C ASN A 10 -17.69 -22.03 9.76
N GLU A 11 -17.02 -21.02 10.31
CA GLU A 11 -17.30 -19.62 10.02
C GLU A 11 -16.62 -19.24 8.69
N GLN A 12 -17.36 -19.43 7.59
CA GLN A 12 -16.93 -19.03 6.26
C GLN A 12 -16.93 -17.50 6.13
N ARG A 13 -15.74 -16.92 6.10
CA ARG A 13 -15.49 -15.54 5.65
C ARG A 13 -15.88 -15.44 4.16
N PRO A 14 -16.68 -14.44 3.72
CA PRO A 14 -17.07 -14.35 2.31
C PRO A 14 -15.88 -13.91 1.46
N THR A 15 -15.28 -14.87 0.73
CA THR A 15 -14.36 -14.60 -0.37
C THR A 15 -15.17 -14.19 -1.60
N SER A 16 -15.26 -12.88 -1.85
CA SER A 16 -15.63 -12.38 -3.18
C SER A 16 -14.45 -12.64 -4.12
N ILE A 17 -14.60 -13.65 -4.98
CA ILE A 17 -13.61 -14.05 -5.97
C ILE A 17 -13.62 -13.01 -7.09
N PHE A 18 -12.55 -12.22 -7.19
CA PHE A 18 -12.35 -11.21 -8.22
C PHE A 18 -11.65 -11.85 -9.44
N THR A 19 -12.38 -12.60 -10.25
CA THR A 19 -11.85 -13.17 -11.50
C THR A 19 -12.10 -12.23 -12.67
N GLY A 20 -11.16 -11.31 -12.91
CA GLY A 20 -11.09 -10.53 -14.15
C GLY A 20 -9.79 -10.82 -14.89
N SER A 21 -9.81 -11.60 -15.97
CA SER A 21 -8.65 -11.71 -16.86
C SER A 21 -8.37 -10.35 -17.51
N LEU A 22 -7.10 -9.97 -17.60
CA LEU A 22 -6.72 -8.75 -18.30
C LEU A 22 -6.97 -8.92 -19.81
N THR A 23 -7.68 -8.01 -20.45
CA THR A 23 -7.93 -8.03 -21.91
C THR A 23 -6.75 -7.41 -22.68
N GLU A 24 -6.61 -7.74 -23.96
CA GLU A 24 -5.53 -7.27 -24.85
C GLU A 24 -5.40 -5.72 -24.88
N ASP A 25 -6.54 -5.02 -24.78
CA ASP A 25 -6.59 -3.55 -24.62
C ASP A 25 -5.88 -3.03 -23.35
N GLN A 26 -5.83 -3.83 -22.28
CA GLN A 26 -5.15 -3.45 -21.03
C GLN A 26 -3.63 -3.60 -21.13
N ILE A 27 -3.15 -4.50 -22.00
CA ILE A 27 -1.72 -4.62 -22.33
C ILE A 27 -1.30 -3.45 -23.23
N GLU A 28 -2.16 -3.05 -24.18
CA GLU A 28 -1.90 -1.95 -25.13
C GLU A 28 -1.97 -0.56 -24.46
N GLN A 29 -2.80 -0.38 -23.43
CA GLN A 29 -2.77 0.83 -22.59
C GLN A 29 -1.54 0.86 -21.65
N GLN A 30 -0.96 -0.29 -21.29
CA GLN A 30 0.26 -0.39 -20.48
C GLN A 30 1.55 -0.19 -21.31
N ARG A 31 1.69 -0.90 -22.43
CA ARG A 31 1.84 -0.29 -23.76
C ARG A 31 2.40 1.13 -23.88
N ASN A 32 1.44 2.04 -24.05
CA ASN A 32 1.60 3.47 -24.31
C ASN A 32 2.24 4.26 -23.15
N ILE A 33 2.44 3.67 -21.97
CA ILE A 33 3.25 4.26 -20.90
C ILE A 33 4.75 4.30 -21.30
N THR A 34 5.16 3.53 -22.32
CA THR A 34 6.58 3.37 -22.72
C THR A 34 7.05 4.35 -23.81
N LEU A 35 6.18 5.09 -24.51
CA LEU A 35 6.57 5.93 -25.65
C LEU A 35 6.88 7.41 -25.33
N ASP A 36 6.62 7.89 -24.10
CA ASP A 36 6.96 9.27 -23.69
C ASP A 36 8.42 9.43 -23.18
N LYS A 37 9.33 8.50 -23.54
CA LYS A 37 10.74 8.57 -23.11
C LYS A 37 11.74 9.09 -24.15
N THR A 38 11.28 9.61 -25.28
CA THR A 38 12.16 10.26 -26.29
C THR A 38 11.55 11.53 -26.86
N SER A 39 11.39 12.55 -26.03
CA SER A 39 11.69 13.94 -26.41
C SER A 39 11.46 14.92 -25.26
N ASN A 40 12.52 15.69 -25.00
CA ASN A 40 12.55 16.99 -24.34
C ASN A 40 12.72 17.04 -22.81
N THR A 41 14.00 17.10 -22.43
CA THR A 41 14.53 17.92 -21.34
C THR A 41 13.90 19.31 -21.35
N SER A 42 12.95 19.56 -20.46
CA SER A 42 12.71 20.88 -19.88
C SER A 42 12.11 20.67 -18.50
N SER A 43 12.82 21.21 -17.52
CA SER A 43 12.47 21.28 -16.11
C SER A 43 11.11 21.96 -15.95
N ASN A 44 10.04 21.18 -15.95
CA ASN A 44 8.74 21.64 -15.45
C ASN A 44 8.49 20.92 -14.13
N GLU A 45 9.04 21.49 -13.06
CA GLU A 45 8.44 21.33 -11.74
C GLU A 45 7.01 21.86 -11.84
N LEU A 46 6.03 20.96 -11.92
CA LEU A 46 4.64 21.33 -11.69
C LEU A 46 4.58 21.92 -10.27
N PRO A 47 3.95 23.08 -10.07
CA PRO A 47 3.81 23.64 -8.74
C PRO A 47 3.07 22.60 -7.90
N MET A 48 3.77 22.01 -6.93
CA MET A 48 3.10 21.34 -5.83
C MET A 48 2.25 22.44 -5.20
N GLU A 49 0.93 22.39 -5.41
CA GLU A 49 -0.01 23.33 -4.82
C GLU A 49 0.28 23.41 -3.31
N THR A 50 1.01 24.46 -2.91
CA THR A 50 1.28 24.84 -1.53
C THR A 50 0.03 25.47 -0.92
N SER A 51 -1.15 25.01 -1.33
CA SER A 51 -2.40 25.30 -0.65
C SER A 51 -2.41 24.46 0.62
N ASN A 52 -2.68 25.07 1.78
CA ASN A 52 -2.84 24.34 3.05
C ASN A 52 -4.11 23.46 3.09
N SER A 53 -4.69 23.11 1.94
CA SER A 53 -5.91 22.36 1.80
C SER A 53 -5.66 20.97 1.22
N PHE A 54 -6.60 20.05 1.47
CA PHE A 54 -6.55 18.72 0.89
C PHE A 54 -6.82 18.77 -0.63
N THR A 55 -6.34 17.76 -1.36
CA THR A 55 -6.49 17.68 -2.82
C THR A 55 -7.84 17.09 -3.24
N THR A 56 -8.93 17.84 -3.02
CA THR A 56 -10.32 17.37 -3.22
C THR A 56 -10.59 16.79 -4.62
N SER A 57 -10.06 17.41 -5.68
CA SER A 57 -10.27 16.90 -7.04
C SER A 57 -9.65 15.49 -7.24
N ALA A 58 -8.44 15.27 -6.75
CA ALA A 58 -7.80 13.96 -6.85
C ALA A 58 -8.53 12.91 -6.00
N PHE A 59 -9.04 13.33 -4.83
CA PHE A 59 -9.86 12.47 -3.97
C PHE A 59 -11.13 12.01 -4.67
N LEU A 60 -11.91 12.93 -5.27
CA LEU A 60 -13.17 12.60 -5.93
C LEU A 60 -12.94 11.66 -7.12
N ASP A 61 -11.89 11.89 -7.91
CA ASP A 61 -11.54 11.01 -9.03
C ASP A 61 -11.11 9.61 -8.54
N LEU A 62 -10.39 9.54 -7.43
CA LEU A 62 -10.00 8.27 -6.82
C LEU A 62 -11.20 7.52 -6.24
N GLU A 63 -12.09 8.22 -5.52
CA GLU A 63 -13.33 7.67 -4.98
C GLU A 63 -14.20 7.07 -6.09
N ASN A 64 -14.33 7.78 -7.20
CA ASN A 64 -15.09 7.31 -8.35
C ASN A 64 -14.49 6.09 -9.06
N SER A 65 -13.19 5.82 -8.88
CA SER A 65 -12.47 4.77 -9.63
C SER A 65 -12.13 3.54 -8.80
N VAL A 66 -11.85 3.67 -7.50
CA VAL A 66 -11.40 2.54 -6.66
C VAL A 66 -12.44 1.43 -6.58
N TYR A 67 -13.73 1.76 -6.59
CA TYR A 67 -14.81 0.78 -6.48
C TYR A 67 -15.20 0.14 -7.81
N ARG A 68 -14.60 0.57 -8.93
CA ARG A 68 -14.87 -0.04 -10.23
C ARG A 68 -14.14 -1.38 -10.35
N ASP A 69 -14.72 -2.27 -11.16
CA ASP A 69 -14.06 -3.55 -11.49
C ASP A 69 -12.79 -3.30 -12.32
N LYS A 70 -12.85 -2.39 -13.28
CA LYS A 70 -11.69 -1.97 -14.07
C LYS A 70 -10.97 -0.80 -13.38
N TRP A 71 -10.31 -1.09 -12.27
CA TRP A 71 -9.50 -0.10 -11.56
C TRP A 71 -8.10 0.03 -12.17
N SER A 72 -7.76 1.22 -12.69
CA SER A 72 -6.39 1.55 -13.09
C SER A 72 -5.62 2.00 -11.85
N ILE A 73 -4.54 1.30 -11.53
CA ILE A 73 -3.84 1.45 -10.25
C ILE A 73 -2.99 2.73 -10.27
N PRO A 74 -3.26 3.71 -9.41
CA PRO A 74 -2.47 4.93 -9.31
C PRO A 74 -1.18 4.67 -8.52
N ILE A 75 -0.10 4.29 -9.20
CA ILE A 75 1.18 3.87 -8.60
C ILE A 75 2.25 4.98 -8.55
N LYS A 76 1.97 6.17 -9.09
CA LYS A 76 2.92 7.29 -9.10
C LYS A 76 2.54 8.35 -8.07
N ARG A 77 3.54 9.08 -7.55
CA ARG A 77 3.35 10.17 -6.57
C ARG A 77 2.46 11.28 -7.12
N GLU A 78 2.53 11.53 -8.43
CA GLU A 78 1.79 12.57 -9.14
C GLU A 78 0.36 12.12 -9.52
N GLN A 79 0.02 10.84 -9.33
CA GLN A 79 -1.33 10.32 -9.57
C GLN A 79 -2.20 10.45 -8.31
N ASN A 80 -3.52 10.24 -8.47
CA ASN A 80 -4.49 10.61 -7.46
C ASN A 80 -4.26 9.99 -6.08
N LEU A 81 -3.85 8.71 -5.99
CA LEU A 81 -3.52 8.09 -4.70
C LEU A 81 -2.28 8.72 -4.05
N GLY A 82 -1.19 8.87 -4.81
CA GLY A 82 0.03 9.52 -4.33
C GLY A 82 -0.21 10.96 -3.87
N ARG A 83 -0.96 11.74 -4.66
CA ARG A 83 -1.35 13.11 -4.33
C ARG A 83 -2.20 13.19 -3.05
N CYS A 84 -3.17 12.29 -2.89
CA CYS A 84 -3.99 12.23 -1.68
C CYS A 84 -3.16 11.84 -0.46
N LEU A 85 -2.28 10.83 -0.57
CA LEU A 85 -1.39 10.42 0.52
C LEU A 85 -0.47 11.57 0.94
N LEU A 86 0.23 12.21 0.01
CA LEU A 86 1.12 13.34 0.30
C LEU A 86 0.38 14.53 0.93
N SER A 87 -0.78 14.87 0.40
CA SER A 87 -1.61 15.98 0.92
C SER A 87 -2.13 15.67 2.32
N ALA A 88 -2.64 14.46 2.55
CA ALA A 88 -3.09 14.00 3.87
C ALA A 88 -1.93 13.97 4.87
N THR A 89 -0.74 13.50 4.48
CA THR A 89 0.44 13.47 5.37
C THR A 89 0.79 14.87 5.83
N ARG A 90 0.79 15.85 4.93
CA ARG A 90 1.03 17.26 5.30
C ARG A 90 0.01 17.76 6.32
N LEU A 91 -1.29 17.56 6.06
CA LEU A 91 -2.34 17.98 7.01
C LEU A 91 -2.25 17.23 8.34
N ALA A 92 -1.80 15.97 8.33
CA ALA A 92 -1.61 15.17 9.53
C ALA A 92 -0.44 15.69 10.36
N VAL A 93 0.67 16.05 9.73
CA VAL A 93 1.82 16.72 10.39
C VAL A 93 1.42 18.05 11.02
N ASP A 94 0.49 18.78 10.40
CA ASP A 94 -0.02 20.05 10.93
C ASP A 94 -1.12 19.85 12.00
N GLY A 95 -1.57 18.62 12.25
CA GLY A 95 -2.64 18.32 13.22
C GLY A 95 -4.04 18.76 12.78
N ILE A 96 -4.24 19.02 11.48
CA ILE A 96 -5.51 19.52 10.92
C ILE A 96 -6.18 18.56 9.95
N ALA A 97 -5.63 17.35 9.73
CA ALA A 97 -6.19 16.36 8.81
C ALA A 97 -7.66 16.01 9.08
N ASP A 98 -8.08 15.95 10.35
CA ASP A 98 -9.46 15.61 10.73
C ASP A 98 -10.43 16.80 10.55
N GLN A 99 -9.93 18.00 10.31
CA GLN A 99 -10.75 19.20 10.08
C GLN A 99 -11.23 19.28 8.62
N ASP A 100 -10.55 18.61 7.70
CA ASP A 100 -10.95 18.52 6.29
C ASP A 100 -11.78 17.24 6.07
N GLU A 101 -13.04 17.39 5.66
CA GLU A 101 -13.99 16.29 5.49
C GLU A 101 -13.50 15.25 4.46
N HIS A 102 -12.89 15.71 3.36
CA HIS A 102 -12.40 14.83 2.31
C HIS A 102 -11.12 14.10 2.75
N CYS A 103 -10.23 14.77 3.47
CA CYS A 103 -9.04 14.15 4.06
C CYS A 103 -9.45 13.07 5.08
N LYS A 104 -10.41 13.37 5.94
CA LYS A 104 -10.95 12.40 6.89
C LYS A 104 -11.57 11.19 6.19
N LYS A 105 -12.42 11.42 5.20
CA LYS A 105 -13.05 10.35 4.40
C LYS A 105 -12.01 9.52 3.62
N PHE A 106 -10.97 10.17 3.13
CA PHE A 106 -9.84 9.50 2.51
C PHE A 106 -9.15 8.55 3.49
N MET A 107 -8.83 9.01 4.69
CA MET A 107 -8.17 8.20 5.72
C MET A 107 -9.04 7.06 6.25
N GLU A 108 -10.33 7.30 6.47
CA GLU A 108 -11.23 6.34 7.13
C GLU A 108 -11.86 5.33 6.17
N ILE A 109 -12.04 5.67 4.89
CA ILE A 109 -12.81 4.86 3.94
C ILE A 109 -11.98 4.49 2.72
N LEU A 110 -11.35 5.49 2.08
CA LEU A 110 -10.77 5.28 0.76
C LEU A 110 -9.42 4.55 0.81
N ILE A 111 -8.59 4.85 1.81
CA ILE A 111 -7.32 4.15 2.05
C ILE A 111 -7.56 2.65 2.29
N PRO A 112 -8.43 2.23 3.24
CA PRO A 112 -8.72 0.81 3.44
C PRO A 112 -9.16 0.10 2.16
N ALA A 113 -10.10 0.68 1.40
CA ALA A 113 -10.60 0.10 0.16
C ALA A 113 -9.52 -0.03 -0.92
N ALA A 114 -8.69 1.01 -1.09
CA ALA A 114 -7.61 1.00 -2.07
C ALA A 114 -6.55 -0.04 -1.71
N PHE A 115 -6.08 -0.05 -0.46
CA PHE A 115 -5.01 -0.96 -0.05
C PHE A 115 -5.47 -2.41 0.09
N GLN A 116 -6.75 -2.67 0.37
CA GLN A 116 -7.31 -4.01 0.28
C GLN A 116 -7.19 -4.58 -1.15
N LYS A 117 -7.47 -3.77 -2.18
CA LYS A 117 -7.26 -4.19 -3.58
C LYS A 117 -5.77 -4.35 -3.92
N LEU A 118 -4.92 -3.46 -3.43
CA LEU A 118 -3.47 -3.50 -3.68
C LEU A 118 -2.76 -4.69 -3.05
N GLN A 119 -3.21 -5.13 -1.87
CA GLN A 119 -2.56 -6.19 -1.09
C GLN A 119 -3.18 -7.57 -1.32
N CYS A 120 -4.50 -7.63 -1.56
CA CYS A 120 -5.24 -8.89 -1.50
C CYS A 120 -5.89 -9.33 -2.82
N SER A 121 -5.85 -8.52 -3.89
CA SER A 121 -6.42 -8.94 -5.18
C SER A 121 -5.57 -10.00 -5.86
N ASP A 122 -6.19 -11.03 -6.44
CA ASP A 122 -5.50 -12.05 -7.23
C ASP A 122 -4.74 -11.45 -8.43
N LEU A 123 -5.18 -10.29 -8.93
CA LEU A 123 -4.51 -9.56 -10.01
C LEU A 123 -3.08 -9.14 -9.66
N VAL A 124 -2.76 -9.02 -8.38
CA VAL A 124 -1.40 -8.69 -7.92
C VAL A 124 -0.38 -9.68 -8.50
N ASN A 125 -0.75 -10.95 -8.68
CA ASN A 125 0.16 -11.95 -9.23
C ASN A 125 0.54 -11.72 -10.70
N SER A 126 -0.32 -11.05 -11.47
CA SER A 126 -0.12 -10.78 -12.89
C SER A 126 0.54 -9.45 -13.18
N TRP A 127 0.66 -8.57 -12.19
CA TRP A 127 1.23 -7.24 -12.41
C TRP A 127 2.72 -7.27 -12.74
N PRO A 128 3.17 -6.43 -13.69
CA PRO A 128 4.58 -6.31 -14.02
C PRO A 128 5.39 -5.72 -12.86
N ALA A 129 6.70 -5.96 -12.85
CA ALA A 129 7.59 -5.54 -11.77
C ALA A 129 7.54 -4.02 -11.47
N MET A 130 7.35 -3.18 -12.48
CA MET A 130 7.20 -1.73 -12.32
C MET A 130 5.96 -1.34 -11.52
N VAL A 131 4.86 -2.09 -11.66
CA VAL A 131 3.63 -1.86 -10.90
C VAL A 131 3.82 -2.31 -9.46
N GLN A 132 4.48 -3.45 -9.24
CA GLN A 132 4.84 -3.92 -7.90
C GLN A 132 5.66 -2.88 -7.12
N LEU A 133 6.67 -2.30 -7.78
CA LEU A 133 7.49 -1.22 -7.21
C LEU A 133 6.67 0.02 -6.88
N GLY A 134 5.81 0.47 -7.81
CA GLY A 134 5.00 1.64 -7.55
C GLY A 134 3.94 1.43 -6.44
N VAL A 135 3.41 0.21 -6.28
CA VAL A 135 2.56 -0.14 -5.13
C VAL A 135 3.36 -0.07 -3.83
N PHE A 136 4.60 -0.58 -3.82
CA PHE A 136 5.49 -0.47 -2.68
C PHE A 136 5.78 1.00 -2.29
N ASP A 137 6.02 1.87 -3.28
CA ASP A 137 6.16 3.32 -3.05
C ASP A 137 4.91 3.91 -2.39
N MET A 138 3.71 3.50 -2.80
CA MET A 138 2.46 3.96 -2.15
C MET A 138 2.34 3.45 -0.72
N MET A 139 2.81 2.23 -0.41
CA MET A 139 2.86 1.71 0.96
C MET A 139 3.78 2.54 1.85
N GLN A 140 4.93 2.98 1.32
CA GLN A 140 5.85 3.84 2.07
C GLN A 140 5.20 5.19 2.41
N LEU A 141 4.48 5.80 1.46
CA LEU A 141 3.72 7.03 1.70
C LEU A 141 2.59 6.84 2.72
N LEU A 142 1.91 5.69 2.69
CA LEU A 142 0.90 5.35 3.69
C LEU A 142 1.52 5.25 5.08
N VAL A 143 2.68 4.58 5.23
CA VAL A 143 3.38 4.52 6.52
C VAL A 143 3.72 5.92 7.04
N ASP A 144 4.18 6.83 6.18
CA ASP A 144 4.47 8.21 6.57
C ASP A 144 3.21 8.94 7.08
N LEU A 145 2.07 8.76 6.40
CA LEU A 145 0.78 9.30 6.83
C LEU A 145 0.36 8.75 8.20
N ILE A 146 0.45 7.44 8.40
CA ILE A 146 0.04 6.78 9.64
C ILE A 146 0.91 7.25 10.80
N ALA A 147 2.22 7.30 10.61
CA ALA A 147 3.16 7.79 11.61
C ALA A 147 2.85 9.25 11.99
N ALA A 148 2.60 10.13 11.01
CA ALA A 148 2.21 11.51 11.25
C ALA A 148 0.88 11.62 12.02
N ARG A 149 -0.14 10.84 11.63
CA ARG A 149 -1.46 10.91 12.25
C ARG A 149 -1.45 10.35 13.68
N LEU A 150 -0.58 9.40 14.02
CA LEU A 150 -0.48 8.83 15.37
C LEU A 150 -0.02 9.82 16.45
N ALA A 151 0.57 10.97 16.07
CA ALA A 151 0.94 12.02 17.02
C ALA A 151 -0.28 12.76 17.62
N TYR A 152 -1.48 12.56 17.07
CA TYR A 152 -2.69 13.29 17.42
C TYR A 152 -3.82 12.37 17.91
N SER A 153 -4.69 12.92 18.76
CA SER A 153 -5.91 12.26 19.24
C SER A 153 -7.12 12.65 18.37
N PRO A 154 -8.10 11.75 18.15
CA PRO A 154 -8.15 10.35 18.59
C PRO A 154 -7.19 9.45 17.81
N VAL A 155 -6.93 8.25 18.32
CA VAL A 155 -6.11 7.25 17.62
C VAL A 155 -6.79 6.85 16.30
N PRO A 156 -6.11 6.88 15.15
CA PRO A 156 -6.71 6.62 13.85
C PRO A 156 -6.89 5.11 13.60
N THR A 157 -7.94 4.50 14.17
CA THR A 157 -8.15 3.04 14.13
C THR A 157 -8.21 2.48 12.71
N GLN A 158 -8.90 3.14 11.78
CA GLN A 158 -9.03 2.68 10.40
C GLN A 158 -7.69 2.63 9.65
N LEU A 159 -6.81 3.58 9.94
CA LEU A 159 -5.45 3.58 9.41
C LEU A 159 -4.62 2.42 9.98
N LEU A 160 -4.78 2.12 11.27
CA LEU A 160 -4.11 0.98 11.92
C LEU A 160 -4.62 -0.37 11.41
N GLU A 161 -5.91 -0.49 11.11
CA GLU A 161 -6.47 -1.67 10.43
C GLU A 161 -5.86 -1.84 9.04
N THR A 162 -5.70 -0.74 8.29
CA THR A 162 -5.00 -0.80 6.99
C THR A 162 -3.54 -1.18 7.15
N LEU A 163 -2.85 -0.68 8.18
CA LEU A 163 -1.46 -1.06 8.49
C LEU A 163 -1.34 -2.56 8.74
N ALA A 164 -2.30 -3.18 9.42
CA ALA A 164 -2.33 -4.62 9.61
C ALA A 164 -2.38 -5.39 8.28
N ILE A 165 -3.12 -4.89 7.29
CA ILE A 165 -3.15 -5.47 5.93
C ILE A 165 -1.79 -5.34 5.23
N LEU A 166 -1.10 -4.21 5.38
CA LEU A 166 0.24 -4.00 4.80
C LEU A 166 1.28 -4.95 5.42
N PHE A 167 1.16 -5.22 6.71
CA PHE A 167 2.06 -6.07 7.47
C PHE A 167 1.72 -7.56 7.43
N ASP A 168 0.61 -7.92 6.82
CA ASP A 168 0.22 -9.31 6.66
C ASP A 168 1.13 -10.03 5.65
N HIS A 169 2.02 -10.87 6.15
CA HIS A 169 2.92 -11.68 5.34
C HIS A 169 2.20 -12.68 4.42
N ASP A 170 0.94 -13.02 4.72
CA ASP A 170 0.11 -13.92 3.93
C ASP A 170 -0.67 -13.19 2.83
N SER A 171 -0.57 -11.85 2.76
CA SER A 171 -1.21 -11.10 1.68
C SER A 171 -0.64 -11.50 0.31
N VAL A 172 -1.48 -11.39 -0.72
CA VAL A 172 -1.10 -11.77 -2.09
C VAL A 172 0.13 -10.98 -2.54
N PHE A 173 0.20 -9.69 -2.20
CA PHE A 173 1.33 -8.84 -2.52
C PHE A 173 2.62 -9.28 -1.81
N GLN A 174 2.55 -9.60 -0.52
CA GLN A 174 3.74 -10.06 0.22
C GLN A 174 4.20 -11.43 -0.27
N GLN A 175 3.28 -12.35 -0.51
CA GLN A 175 3.59 -13.68 -1.07
C GLN A 175 4.21 -13.60 -2.46
N LYS A 176 3.71 -12.69 -3.32
CA LYS A 176 4.30 -12.42 -4.64
C LYS A 176 5.74 -11.92 -4.56
N ASN A 177 6.04 -11.12 -3.54
CA ASN A 177 7.33 -10.44 -3.37
C ASN A 177 8.22 -11.07 -2.27
N LYS A 178 7.86 -12.24 -1.73
CA LYS A 178 8.56 -12.86 -0.59
C LYS A 178 10.04 -13.15 -0.81
N ASN A 179 10.45 -13.36 -2.07
CA ASN A 179 11.85 -13.60 -2.43
C ASN A 179 12.66 -12.31 -2.67
N ARG A 180 12.05 -11.13 -2.54
CA ARG A 180 12.75 -9.85 -2.67
C ARG A 180 13.77 -9.72 -1.55
N SER A 181 15.01 -9.42 -1.93
CA SER A 181 16.06 -9.15 -0.97
C SER A 181 15.80 -7.87 -0.19
N TYR A 182 16.24 -7.87 1.06
CA TYR A 182 16.24 -6.68 1.90
C TYR A 182 17.38 -5.75 1.47
N ASN A 183 17.06 -4.53 1.03
CA ASN A 183 18.05 -3.55 0.59
C ASN A 183 18.50 -2.59 1.71
N GLY A 184 18.27 -2.98 2.97
CA GLY A 184 18.24 -2.13 4.19
C GLY A 184 19.47 -1.36 4.63
N SER A 185 20.39 -1.01 3.72
CA SER A 185 21.58 -0.22 4.01
C SER A 185 21.28 1.06 4.80
N HIS A 186 20.17 1.76 4.51
CA HIS A 186 19.86 3.03 5.17
C HIS A 186 19.40 2.85 6.63
N TYR A 187 18.48 1.92 6.90
CA TYR A 187 17.94 1.73 8.26
C TYR A 187 18.86 0.91 9.14
N ASP A 188 19.63 -0.03 8.57
CA ASP A 188 20.61 -0.81 9.32
C ASP A 188 21.68 0.09 9.95
N GLU A 189 22.12 1.12 9.22
CA GLU A 189 23.08 2.12 9.73
C GLU A 189 22.46 3.08 10.75
N GLN A 190 21.22 3.54 10.53
CA GLN A 190 20.58 4.55 11.36
C GLN A 190 19.96 3.99 12.66
N LEU A 191 19.38 2.79 12.60
CA LEU A 191 18.63 2.18 13.71
C LEU A 191 19.43 1.08 14.41
N GLY A 192 20.33 0.36 13.71
CA GLY A 192 21.14 -0.70 14.28
C GLY A 192 20.32 -1.73 15.08
N GLU A 193 20.47 -1.74 16.40
CA GLU A 193 19.72 -2.65 17.27
C GLU A 193 18.22 -2.33 17.38
N ARG A 194 17.79 -1.11 17.03
CA ARG A 194 16.39 -0.64 17.10
C ARG A 194 15.52 -1.11 15.93
N LEU A 195 16.08 -1.84 14.97
CA LEU A 195 15.29 -2.45 13.90
C LEU A 195 14.23 -3.38 14.47
N LEU A 196 12.97 -3.16 14.08
CA LEU A 196 11.86 -4.01 14.46
C LEU A 196 11.90 -5.35 13.71
N ALA A 197 12.33 -5.34 12.43
CA ALA A 197 12.39 -6.52 11.56
C ALA A 197 13.83 -6.84 11.14
N LYS A 198 14.47 -7.76 11.87
CA LYS A 198 15.86 -8.21 11.64
C LYS A 198 15.93 -9.47 10.77
N SER A 199 17.07 -9.66 10.10
CA SER A 199 17.35 -10.91 9.37
C SER A 199 17.68 -12.01 10.39
N SER A 200 17.09 -13.19 10.22
CA SER A 200 17.37 -14.34 11.06
C SER A 200 18.88 -14.65 11.05
N SER A 201 19.56 -14.36 12.17
CA SER A 201 21.01 -14.54 12.29
C SER A 201 21.41 -16.00 12.56
N SER A 202 20.45 -16.92 12.64
CA SER A 202 20.67 -18.27 13.15
C SER A 202 20.76 -19.35 12.06
N ARG A 203 21.92 -20.01 12.10
CA ARG A 203 22.37 -21.33 11.60
C ARG A 203 21.41 -22.52 11.78
N PHE A 204 20.09 -22.34 11.75
CA PHE A 204 19.14 -23.45 11.72
C PHE A 204 18.66 -23.68 10.28
N SER A 205 18.86 -24.90 9.82
CA SER A 205 18.41 -25.36 8.51
C SER A 205 16.90 -25.29 8.46
N ASP A 206 16.34 -24.41 7.65
CA ASP A 206 14.97 -24.54 7.20
C ASP A 206 14.87 -24.16 5.72
N SER A 207 14.00 -24.86 5.03
CA SER A 207 13.86 -25.07 3.59
C SER A 207 13.73 -23.81 2.71
N ASN A 208 13.62 -22.62 3.31
CA ASN A 208 13.21 -21.37 2.66
C ASN A 208 14.25 -20.25 2.77
N LYS A 209 15.54 -20.54 2.51
CA LYS A 209 16.61 -19.50 2.46
C LYS A 209 16.34 -18.34 1.50
N ASN A 210 15.41 -18.52 0.57
CA ASN A 210 15.07 -17.53 -0.45
C ASN A 210 13.96 -16.56 -0.02
N GLU A 211 13.15 -16.90 0.99
CA GLU A 211 12.02 -16.07 1.44
C GLU A 211 12.51 -15.03 2.45
N GLN A 212 12.94 -13.87 1.94
CA GLN A 212 13.55 -12.81 2.74
C GLN A 212 12.56 -11.72 3.18
N TYR A 213 11.38 -11.66 2.54
CA TYR A 213 10.35 -10.65 2.78
C TYR A 213 10.92 -9.23 2.84
N GLY A 214 11.87 -8.91 1.96
CA GLY A 214 12.68 -7.69 2.06
C GLY A 214 11.86 -6.41 2.11
N TRP A 215 10.84 -6.30 1.26
CA TRP A 215 9.93 -5.15 1.25
C TRP A 215 9.09 -5.04 2.53
N LEU A 216 8.52 -6.13 3.03
CA LEU A 216 7.79 -6.12 4.30
C LEU A 216 8.69 -5.64 5.45
N ARG A 217 9.91 -6.16 5.54
CA ARG A 217 10.90 -5.75 6.54
C ARG A 217 11.25 -4.26 6.42
N GLU A 218 11.36 -3.74 5.20
CA GLU A 218 11.64 -2.33 4.95
C GLU A 218 10.48 -1.42 5.39
N ILE A 219 9.23 -1.78 5.12
CA ILE A 219 8.06 -1.00 5.56
C ILE A 219 7.94 -1.03 7.09
N ILE A 220 8.18 -2.19 7.72
CA ILE A 220 8.18 -2.30 9.19
C ILE A 220 9.28 -1.43 9.81
N ASN A 221 10.50 -1.47 9.28
CA ASN A 221 11.61 -0.68 9.81
C ASN A 221 11.46 0.83 9.51
N ARG A 222 10.73 1.21 8.46
CA ARG A 222 10.37 2.61 8.18
C ARG A 222 9.40 3.19 9.22
N PHE A 223 8.61 2.34 9.88
CA PHE A 223 7.65 2.78 10.89
C PHE A 223 8.30 3.25 12.21
N VAL A 224 9.61 3.05 12.38
CA VAL A 224 10.41 3.39 13.58
C VAL A 224 10.91 4.82 13.53
#